data_AF-A0A2W4ZPB5-F1
#
_entry.id   AF-A0A2W4ZPB5-F1
#
_cell.length_a   1.000
_cell.length_b   1.000
_cell.length_c   1.000
_cell.angle_alpha   90.00
_cell.angle_beta   90.00
_cell.angle_gamma   90.00
#
_symmetry.space_group_name_H-M   'P 1'
#
loop_
_entity.id
_entity.type
_entity.pdbx_description
1 polymer ?
#
loop_
_entity_poly.entity_id
_entity_poly.type
_entity_poly.pdbx_seq_one_letter_code
_entity_poly.pdbx_strand_id
1 'polypeptide(L)'
;MSVVPSQILYLEHGATRLYAEAIQIMAARHLCWARPTLLIQGLPVIQGLPEGSAQDLRQEAIAAAVQNPEDSKLQICDLEGGPDLIWPLDLFQIACDIDFFSLLIRIKMSPEDSSYRDRSSELNAFIHSFWHTDGSGFHASDLPSLDVR
;
A
#
# COMPACT_ATOMS: atom_id res chain seq x y z
N MET A 1 -1.70 -8.72 -15.27
CA MET A 1 -0.39 -8.13 -15.63
C MET A 1 0.66 -8.73 -14.71
N SER A 2 1.86 -9.04 -15.21
CA SER A 2 2.92 -9.60 -14.35
C SER A 2 3.62 -8.47 -13.61
N VAL A 3 3.72 -8.59 -12.28
CA VAL A 3 4.56 -7.70 -11.48
C VAL A 3 6.03 -8.04 -11.73
N VAL A 4 6.88 -7.02 -11.86
CA VAL A 4 8.34 -7.15 -11.99
C VAL A 4 9.06 -6.29 -10.93
N PRO A 5 10.33 -6.59 -10.60
CA PRO A 5 11.12 -5.75 -9.72
C PRO A 5 11.18 -4.28 -10.17
N SER A 6 11.34 -3.39 -9.21
CA SER A 6 11.34 -1.93 -9.36
C SER A 6 10.04 -1.30 -9.82
N GLN A 7 8.94 -2.07 -9.88
CA GLN A 7 7.61 -1.49 -10.03
C GLN A 7 7.11 -0.94 -8.70
N ILE A 8 6.38 0.17 -8.76
CA ILE A 8 5.63 0.67 -7.62
C ILE A 8 4.29 -0.05 -7.56
N LEU A 9 4.02 -0.60 -6.39
CA LEU A 9 2.79 -1.29 -6.04
C LEU A 9 2.08 -0.53 -4.92
N TYR A 10 0.83 -0.88 -4.69
CA TYR A 10 0.14 -0.51 -3.47
C TYR A 10 -0.70 -1.64 -2.88
N LEU A 11 -0.88 -1.58 -1.56
CA LEU A 11 -1.85 -2.35 -0.78
C LEU A 11 -2.91 -1.40 -0.24
N GLU A 12 -4.17 -1.77 -0.32
CA GLU A 12 -5.26 -1.02 0.31
C GLU A 12 -5.91 -1.83 1.43
N HIS A 13 -6.23 -1.14 2.52
CA HIS A 13 -7.07 -1.70 3.56
C HIS A 13 -7.83 -0.59 4.27
N GLY A 14 -9.17 -0.69 4.26
CA GLY A 14 -10.04 0.33 4.81
C GLY A 14 -9.80 1.71 4.19
N ALA A 15 -9.40 2.67 5.02
CA ALA A 15 -9.12 4.06 4.67
C ALA A 15 -7.63 4.32 4.35
N THR A 16 -6.85 3.26 4.15
CA THR A 16 -5.39 3.34 4.11
C THR A 16 -4.85 2.72 2.84
N ARG A 17 -3.85 3.36 2.22
CA ARG A 17 -3.09 2.85 1.08
C ARG A 17 -1.60 2.90 1.40
N LEU A 18 -0.94 1.75 1.32
CA LEU A 18 0.52 1.62 1.43
C LEU A 18 1.11 1.48 0.03
N TYR A 19 1.96 2.41 -0.39
CA TYR A 19 2.81 2.24 -1.56
C TYR A 19 4.11 1.56 -1.19
N ALA A 20 4.57 0.70 -2.09
CA ALA A 20 5.83 0.00 -1.94
C ALA A 20 6.49 -0.28 -3.30
N GLU A 21 7.82 -0.31 -3.32
CA GLU A 21 8.58 -0.80 -4.46
C GLU A 21 8.67 -2.34 -4.39
N ALA A 22 8.43 -3.03 -5.51
CA ALA A 22 8.72 -4.45 -5.63
C ALA A 22 10.23 -4.68 -5.66
N ILE A 23 10.83 -5.22 -4.60
CA ILE A 23 12.26 -5.58 -4.60
C ILE A 23 12.45 -6.91 -5.31
N GLN A 24 11.65 -7.91 -4.94
CA GLN A 24 11.77 -9.26 -5.48
C GLN A 24 10.44 -10.01 -5.46
N ILE A 25 10.15 -10.72 -6.55
CA ILE A 25 8.98 -11.58 -6.65
C ILE A 25 9.40 -13.03 -6.41
N MET A 26 8.82 -13.66 -5.38
CA MET A 26 9.00 -15.07 -5.07
C MET A 26 7.86 -15.87 -5.70
N ALA A 27 7.92 -16.04 -7.02
CA ALA A 27 6.83 -16.62 -7.81
C ALA A 27 6.35 -17.98 -7.27
N ALA A 28 7.26 -18.87 -6.86
CA ALA A 28 6.92 -20.19 -6.34
C ALA A 28 6.09 -20.18 -5.04
N ARG A 29 5.99 -19.04 -4.35
CA ARG A 29 5.23 -18.89 -3.10
C ARG A 29 4.14 -17.82 -3.20
N HIS A 30 3.96 -17.19 -4.37
CA HIS A 30 3.06 -16.05 -4.54
C HIS A 30 3.32 -14.93 -3.52
N LEU A 31 4.60 -14.68 -3.20
CA LEU A 31 5.01 -13.61 -2.27
C LEU A 31 5.78 -12.52 -3.02
N CYS A 32 5.65 -11.30 -2.54
CA CYS A 32 6.44 -10.15 -2.93
C CYS A 32 7.26 -9.68 -1.72
N TRP A 33 8.58 -9.57 -1.91
CA TRP A 33 9.41 -8.73 -1.07
C TRP A 33 9.29 -7.30 -1.59
N ALA A 34 8.62 -6.45 -0.81
CA ALA A 34 8.33 -5.08 -1.15
C ALA A 34 8.99 -4.12 -0.14
N ARG A 35 9.48 -2.98 -0.61
CA ARG A 35 9.98 -1.89 0.22
C ARG A 35 8.87 -0.86 0.43
N PRO A 36 8.31 -0.72 1.64
CA PRO A 36 7.38 0.36 1.95
C PRO A 36 8.02 1.73 1.66
N THR A 37 7.31 2.58 0.93
CA THR A 37 7.79 3.93 0.58
C THR A 37 6.87 5.01 1.14
N LEU A 38 5.56 4.77 1.12
CA LEU A 38 4.57 5.78 1.50
C LEU A 38 3.32 5.16 2.10
N LEU A 39 2.81 5.73 3.18
CA LEU A 39 1.50 5.40 3.71
C LEU A 39 0.57 6.60 3.60
N ILE A 40 -0.64 6.38 3.09
CA ILE A 40 -1.73 7.37 3.05
C ILE A 40 -2.85 6.87 3.94
N GLN A 41 -3.33 7.71 4.84
CA GLN A 41 -4.49 7.44 5.69
C GLN A 41 -5.60 8.48 5.46
N GLY A 42 -6.84 8.08 5.75
CA GLY A 42 -8.02 8.96 5.63
C GLY A 42 -8.67 8.93 4.25
N LEU A 43 -8.35 7.94 3.42
CA LEU A 43 -9.01 7.73 2.13
C LEU A 43 -10.50 7.38 2.35
N PRO A 44 -11.38 7.74 1.40
CA PRO A 44 -12.78 7.38 1.49
C PRO A 44 -12.95 5.87 1.56
N VAL A 45 -13.70 5.41 2.58
CA VAL A 45 -14.16 4.03 2.72
C VAL A 45 -15.61 3.99 2.30
N ILE A 46 -15.92 3.33 1.19
CA ILE A 46 -17.28 3.26 0.70
C ILE A 46 -17.74 1.80 0.70
N GLN A 47 -18.74 1.53 1.55
CA GLN A 47 -19.38 0.23 1.64
C GLN A 47 -20.43 0.11 0.52
N GLY A 48 -20.40 -0.99 -0.24
CA GLY A 48 -21.45 -1.34 -1.21
C GLY A 48 -21.28 -0.78 -2.63
N LEU A 49 -20.15 -0.14 -2.97
CA LEU A 49 -19.82 0.21 -4.36
C LEU A 49 -19.03 -0.90 -5.05
N PRO A 50 -19.09 -1.01 -6.39
CA PRO A 50 -18.15 -1.82 -7.16
C PRO A 50 -16.71 -1.37 -6.91
N GLU A 51 -15.77 -2.33 -6.84
CA GLU A 51 -14.36 -2.07 -6.52
C GLU A 51 -13.73 -0.99 -7.41
N GLY A 52 -14.02 -1.01 -8.72
CA GLY A 52 -13.50 -0.01 -9.67
C GLY A 52 -13.94 1.43 -9.34
N SER A 53 -15.21 1.62 -8.98
CA SER A 53 -15.71 2.95 -8.61
C SER A 53 -15.13 3.46 -7.29
N ALA A 54 -14.84 2.56 -6.35
CA ALA A 54 -14.15 2.92 -5.11
C ALA A 54 -12.69 3.36 -5.37
N GLN A 55 -12.01 2.70 -6.30
CA GLN A 55 -10.65 3.03 -6.71
C GLN A 55 -10.57 4.40 -7.38
N ASP A 56 -11.48 4.71 -8.30
CA ASP A 56 -11.55 6.02 -8.98
C ASP A 56 -11.71 7.17 -7.98
N LEU A 57 -12.60 7.03 -6.99
CA LEU A 57 -12.83 8.04 -5.96
C LEU A 57 -11.64 8.24 -5.03
N ARG A 58 -10.95 7.14 -4.67
CA ARG A 58 -9.69 7.24 -3.90
C ARG A 58 -8.62 7.93 -4.71
N GLN A 59 -8.57 7.66 -6.01
CA GLN A 59 -7.61 8.30 -6.90
C GLN A 59 -7.88 9.81 -7.02
N GLU A 60 -9.14 10.20 -7.14
CA GLU A 60 -9.55 11.60 -7.14
C GLU A 60 -9.22 12.30 -5.81
N ALA A 61 -9.43 11.62 -4.67
CA ALA A 61 -9.05 12.17 -3.36
C ALA A 61 -7.53 12.39 -3.23
N ILE A 62 -6.72 11.46 -3.76
CA ILE A 62 -5.26 11.60 -3.79
C ILE A 62 -4.85 12.76 -4.71
N ALA A 63 -5.41 12.83 -5.91
CA ALA A 63 -5.14 13.91 -6.85
C ALA A 63 -5.50 15.29 -6.27
N ALA A 64 -6.66 15.39 -5.61
CA ALA A 64 -7.07 16.61 -4.92
C ALA A 64 -6.10 16.99 -3.79
N ALA A 65 -5.61 16.00 -3.02
CA ALA A 65 -4.62 16.23 -1.97
C ALA A 65 -3.24 16.64 -2.50
N VAL A 66 -2.87 16.21 -3.71
CA VAL A 66 -1.65 16.66 -4.39
C VAL A 66 -1.78 18.12 -4.82
N GLN A 67 -2.94 18.50 -5.37
CA GLN A 67 -3.17 19.86 -5.87
C GLN A 67 -3.35 20.89 -4.75
N ASN A 68 -4.14 20.55 -3.73
CA ASN A 68 -4.48 21.43 -2.60
C ASN A 68 -4.09 20.75 -1.28
N PRO A 69 -2.81 20.80 -0.91
CA PRO A 69 -2.28 20.09 0.25
C PRO A 69 -2.87 20.53 1.60
N GLU A 70 -3.15 21.83 1.75
CA GLU A 70 -3.65 22.47 2.99
C GLU A 70 -5.10 22.10 3.33
N ASP A 71 -5.93 21.88 2.31
CA ASP A 71 -7.35 21.52 2.49
C ASP A 71 -7.56 20.01 2.62
N SER A 72 -6.50 19.22 2.44
CA SER A 72 -6.59 17.78 2.46
C SER A 72 -6.68 17.23 3.88
N LYS A 73 -7.61 16.30 4.08
CA LYS A 73 -7.70 15.49 5.32
C LYS A 73 -6.80 14.26 5.31
N LEU A 74 -6.12 14.00 4.18
CA LEU A 74 -5.26 12.83 4.04
C LEU A 74 -3.97 13.03 4.83
N GLN A 75 -3.65 12.05 5.67
CA GLN A 75 -2.34 11.99 6.34
C GLN A 75 -1.40 11.20 5.45
N ILE A 76 -0.26 11.79 5.11
CA ILE A 76 0.73 11.22 4.22
C ILE A 76 2.00 11.02 5.04
N CYS A 77 2.45 9.77 5.18
CA CYS A 77 3.61 9.40 5.99
C CYS A 77 4.74 8.86 5.10
N ASP A 78 5.94 9.43 5.26
CA ASP A 78 7.17 8.93 4.63
C ASP A 78 7.66 7.67 5.35
N LEU A 79 7.72 6.55 4.62
CA LEU A 79 8.22 5.27 5.13
C LEU A 79 9.61 4.93 4.57
N GLU A 80 10.25 5.82 3.81
CA GLU A 80 11.58 5.57 3.28
C GLU A 80 12.59 5.26 4.40
N GLY A 81 13.38 4.20 4.20
CA GLY A 81 14.33 3.70 5.20
C GLY A 81 13.71 2.86 6.32
N GLY A 82 12.39 2.59 6.26
CA GLY A 82 11.71 1.62 7.13
C GLY A 82 12.03 0.16 6.78
N PRO A 83 11.52 -0.80 7.58
CA PRO A 83 11.71 -2.23 7.30
C PRO A 83 10.96 -2.66 6.04
N ASP A 84 11.56 -3.57 5.28
CA ASP A 84 10.91 -4.16 4.12
C ASP A 84 9.83 -5.17 4.55
N LEU A 85 8.84 -5.38 3.67
CA LEU A 85 7.70 -6.26 3.88
C LEU A 85 7.79 -7.48 2.96
N ILE A 86 7.48 -8.67 3.48
CA ILE A 86 7.19 -9.86 2.66
C ILE A 86 5.70 -10.12 2.77
N TRP A 87 4.98 -10.03 1.66
CA TRP A 87 3.52 -10.11 1.65
C TRP A 87 2.98 -10.89 0.44
N PRO A 88 1.77 -11.46 0.50
CA PRO A 88 1.12 -12.08 -0.65
C PRO A 88 1.03 -11.13 -1.85
N LEU A 89 1.49 -11.63 -3.01
CA LEU A 89 1.51 -10.88 -4.26
C LEU A 89 0.10 -10.51 -4.71
N ASP A 90 -0.87 -11.38 -4.48
CA ASP A 90 -2.25 -11.23 -4.95
C ASP A 90 -3.00 -10.05 -4.30
N LEU A 91 -2.47 -9.54 -3.18
CA LEU A 91 -3.03 -8.36 -2.51
C LEU A 91 -2.51 -7.05 -3.08
N PHE A 92 -1.36 -7.09 -3.79
CA PHE A 92 -0.78 -5.89 -4.39
C PHE A 92 -1.47 -5.53 -5.70
N GLN A 93 -1.63 -4.23 -5.91
CA GLN A 93 -2.03 -3.65 -7.18
C GLN A 93 -0.88 -2.80 -7.72
N ILE A 94 -0.73 -2.73 -9.04
CA ILE A 94 0.28 -1.87 -9.67
C ILE A 94 -0.15 -0.42 -9.53
N ALA A 95 0.72 0.43 -9.01
CA ALA A 95 0.49 1.86 -8.93
C ALA A 95 0.68 2.52 -10.31
N CYS A 96 -0.14 3.53 -10.62
CA CYS A 96 0.12 4.42 -11.73
C CYS A 96 1.25 5.40 -11.36
N ASP A 97 2.19 5.64 -12.28
CA ASP A 97 3.40 6.44 -12.01
C ASP A 97 3.09 7.88 -11.57
N ILE A 98 2.02 8.49 -12.07
CA ILE A 98 1.74 9.93 -11.93
C ILE A 98 1.46 10.34 -10.48
N ASP A 99 0.75 9.51 -9.73
CA ASP A 99 0.27 9.87 -8.40
C ASP A 99 1.34 9.66 -7.33
N PHE A 100 2.11 8.57 -7.46
CA PHE A 100 3.18 8.23 -6.54
C PHE A 100 4.29 9.28 -6.51
N PHE A 101 4.83 9.65 -7.68
CA PHE A 101 5.92 10.63 -7.74
C PHE A 101 5.49 12.01 -7.24
N SER A 102 4.26 12.42 -7.54
CA SER A 102 3.74 13.72 -7.09
C SER A 102 3.67 13.81 -5.57
N LEU A 103 3.25 12.73 -4.91
CA LEU A 103 3.22 12.63 -3.45
C LEU A 103 4.63 12.59 -2.84
N LEU A 104 5.56 11.84 -3.44
CA LEU A 104 6.95 11.80 -2.99
C LEU A 104 7.61 13.19 -3.06
N ILE A 105 7.45 13.90 -4.18
CA ILE A 105 8.00 15.24 -4.35
C ILE A 105 7.44 16.18 -3.27
N ARG A 106 6.14 16.12 -2.98
CA ARG A 106 5.52 16.92 -1.93
C ARG A 106 6.21 16.72 -0.58
N ILE A 107 6.44 15.48 -0.16
CA ILE A 107 7.07 15.15 1.13
C ILE A 107 8.52 15.64 1.16
N LYS A 108 9.27 15.43 0.08
CA LYS A 108 10.67 15.86 0.03
C LYS A 108 10.82 17.38 -0.02
N MET A 109 9.83 18.10 -0.53
CA MET A 109 9.82 19.57 -0.57
C MET A 109 9.31 20.20 0.74
N SER A 110 8.51 19.50 1.54
CA SER A 110 8.07 19.96 2.87
C SER A 110 8.47 18.97 3.99
N PRO A 111 9.77 18.87 4.32
CA PRO A 111 10.26 17.97 5.36
C PRO A 111 9.81 18.37 6.77
N GLU A 112 9.38 19.63 6.99
CA GLU A 112 8.94 20.13 8.30
C GLU A 112 7.50 19.72 8.66
N ASP A 113 6.66 19.42 7.65
CA ASP A 113 5.33 18.82 7.84
C ASP A 113 5.38 17.30 8.04
N SER A 114 6.55 16.70 7.87
CA SER A 114 6.74 15.30 8.20
C SER A 114 6.64 15.18 9.72
N SER A 115 5.44 14.93 10.22
CA SER A 115 5.27 14.45 11.57
C SER A 115 6.14 13.20 11.65
N TYR A 116 7.30 13.30 12.32
CA TYR A 116 8.20 12.19 12.66
C TYR A 116 7.52 11.23 13.65
N ARG A 117 6.21 10.98 13.50
CA ARG A 117 5.54 9.85 14.13
C ARG A 117 6.33 8.61 13.74
N ASP A 118 6.48 7.71 14.70
CA ASP A 118 7.22 6.47 14.55
C ASP A 118 6.79 5.78 13.24
N ARG A 119 7.61 5.90 12.19
CA ARG A 119 7.37 5.34 10.85
C ARG A 119 7.03 3.85 10.95
N SER A 120 7.76 3.17 11.84
CA SER A 120 7.55 1.77 12.18
C SER A 120 6.23 1.52 12.91
N SER A 121 5.76 2.44 13.74
CA SER A 121 4.46 2.32 14.44
C SER A 121 3.30 2.42 13.46
N GLU A 122 3.33 3.39 12.54
CA GLU A 122 2.28 3.56 11.52
C GLU A 122 2.23 2.36 10.56
N LEU A 123 3.40 1.87 10.10
CA LEU A 123 3.47 0.66 9.28
C LEU A 123 2.98 -0.59 10.04
N ASN A 124 3.39 -0.76 11.29
CA ASN A 124 2.92 -1.87 12.12
C ASN A 124 1.42 -1.80 12.36
N ALA A 125 0.87 -0.62 12.65
CA ALA A 125 -0.57 -0.41 12.82
C ALA A 125 -1.33 -0.79 11.55
N PHE A 126 -0.81 -0.43 10.37
CA PHE A 126 -1.37 -0.86 9.09
C PHE A 126 -1.32 -2.39 8.93
N ILE A 127 -0.18 -3.02 9.18
CA ILE A 127 -0.02 -4.49 9.09
C ILE A 127 -1.02 -5.19 10.03
N HIS A 128 -1.11 -4.74 11.28
CA HIS A 128 -2.05 -5.29 12.26
C HIS A 128 -3.52 -5.11 11.84
N SER A 129 -3.86 -4.04 11.11
CA SER A 129 -5.23 -3.83 10.64
C SER A 129 -5.73 -4.95 9.71
N PHE A 130 -4.86 -5.53 8.88
CA PHE A 130 -5.20 -6.70 8.06
C PHE A 130 -5.48 -7.92 8.93
N TRP A 131 -4.67 -8.14 9.97
CA TRP A 131 -4.79 -9.32 10.82
C TRP A 131 -6.04 -9.30 11.69
N HIS A 132 -6.51 -8.11 12.07
CA HIS A 132 -7.71 -7.93 12.87
C HIS A 132 -9.01 -8.04 12.08
N THR A 133 -8.98 -7.95 10.74
CA THR A 133 -10.19 -7.84 9.92
C THR A 133 -10.64 -9.17 9.32
N ASP A 134 -9.74 -10.12 9.08
CA ASP A 134 -10.11 -11.51 8.81
C ASP A 134 -8.86 -12.40 8.76
N GLY A 135 -8.84 -13.51 9.51
CA GLY A 135 -7.81 -14.56 9.38
C GLY A 135 -7.90 -15.34 8.06
N SER A 136 -8.79 -14.91 7.16
CA SER A 136 -9.24 -15.62 5.96
C SER A 136 -8.50 -15.19 4.68
N GLY A 137 -7.83 -14.02 4.68
CA GLY A 137 -7.14 -13.47 3.50
C GLY A 137 -5.77 -14.09 3.18
N PHE A 138 -5.16 -14.80 4.14
CA PHE A 138 -3.93 -15.57 3.94
C PHE A 138 -4.23 -17.03 3.55
N HIS A 139 -5.27 -17.27 2.76
CA HIS A 139 -5.53 -18.62 2.30
C HIS A 139 -4.37 -19.05 1.39
N ALA A 140 -3.54 -19.95 1.94
CA ALA A 140 -2.53 -20.71 1.22
C ALA A 140 -3.23 -21.60 0.18
N SER A 141 -3.72 -20.98 -0.89
CA SER A 141 -4.16 -21.71 -2.07
C SER A 141 -2.89 -22.15 -2.79
N ASP A 142 -2.71 -23.46 -2.88
CA ASP A 142 -1.64 -24.19 -3.55
C ASP A 142 -0.38 -24.52 -2.72
N LEU A 143 -0.58 -25.21 -1.59
CA LEU A 143 0.35 -26.31 -1.26
C LEU A 143 -0.02 -27.50 -2.17
N PRO A 144 0.84 -27.93 -3.12
CA PRO A 144 0.60 -29.17 -3.83
C PRO A 144 0.55 -30.29 -2.79
N SER A 145 -0.51 -31.09 -2.85
CA SER A 145 -0.69 -32.27 -2.02
C SER A 145 0.57 -33.13 -2.14
N LEU A 146 1.41 -33.13 -1.11
CA LEU A 146 2.50 -34.09 -0.97
C LEU A 146 1.83 -35.45 -0.75
N ASP A 147 1.63 -36.15 -1.85
CA ASP A 147 1.21 -37.54 -1.89
C ASP A 147 2.35 -38.38 -1.30
N VAL A 148 2.31 -38.57 0.02
CA VAL A 148 3.22 -39.45 0.74
C VAL A 148 2.76 -40.88 0.45
N ARG A 149 3.44 -41.53 -0.48
CA ARG A 149 3.47 -42.98 -0.60
C ARG A 149 4.55 -43.58 0.28
#